data_AF-A0AAN0IYD3-F1
#
_entry.id   AF-A0AAN0IYD3-F1
#
_cell.length_a   1.000
_cell.length_b   1.000
_cell.length_c   1.000
_cell.angle_alpha   90.00
_cell.angle_beta   90.00
_cell.angle_gamma   90.00
#
_symmetry.space_group_name_H-M   'P 1'
#
loop_
_entity.id
_entity.type
_entity.pdbx_description
1 polymer ?
#
loop_
_entity_poly.entity_id
_entity_poly.type
_entity_poly.pdbx_seq_one_letter_code
_entity_poly.pdbx_strand_id
1 'polypeptide(L)'
;MSGQSIYKFKGRAEHSAPVIGGSLYLWAGAQTDLPAVHDSPQKRKLTSTVEKFYFSSARWSSHLTRGTPPLGVAGYSCTTFHSNIYYYAGGCGHDDCYYNSLNALNTLTMSWTQLHPNDESRMKKGFGGMLSLEFDGTDYLFMVGGIGTTPAVKHLQFQYDQVKDGRVLTNEQLLYNLSNGGLGQEGQQQQGNQPGVEEQGERQSQEQPTLPDQGQQPSQEGDHQEGGSGEKNDHETATDAVLCTEPSSNYTNSVVYTNVEKSMDYAGLVYYEEEGVEDLVTFTAAKKLEALIQFIKWEHSQAKVGPDITFSFKNDYIELNLTAEQKELFTGWTLKPHTEPCRLHQKAVDSFGDKGHHPPRCLISVYGSPDAVPTLHYSIPLEGVADPVTLNIHRAQRNPPPPSTDPTTSSSSSNVVHESTSVSSTGGASPSATVDVNKVKKVINDVLLSHYAALNSLPKKSLTGLVNQLYTAKLISNEVRETPSMEECIDEFKASLSFMREVSQVEEHCQQFLSSFVAVRGSYAKAAKFLGEDWIKAIKNELRFDFNINIDA
;
A
#
# COMPACT_ATOMS: atom_id res chain seq x y z
N MET A 1 33.50 -29.26 -18.42
CA MET A 1 32.58 -28.34 -17.72
C MET A 1 32.85 -26.94 -18.29
N SER A 2 31.87 -26.25 -18.86
CA SER A 2 32.05 -24.87 -19.32
C SER A 2 31.89 -23.91 -18.13
N GLY A 3 32.74 -22.89 -18.05
CA GLY A 3 32.63 -21.87 -17.02
C GLY A 3 31.41 -20.99 -17.28
N GLN A 4 30.34 -21.16 -16.51
CA GLN A 4 29.26 -20.17 -16.50
C GLN A 4 29.80 -18.89 -15.88
N SER A 5 29.90 -17.83 -16.69
CA SER A 5 30.20 -16.48 -16.22
C SER A 5 29.22 -16.10 -15.12
N ILE A 6 29.74 -15.82 -13.92
CA ILE A 6 28.94 -15.27 -12.82
C ILE A 6 28.67 -13.82 -13.20
N TYR A 7 27.41 -13.49 -13.51
CA TYR A 7 26.99 -12.12 -13.78
C TYR A 7 27.36 -11.24 -12.57
N LYS A 8 28.33 -10.34 -12.76
CA LYS A 8 28.81 -9.43 -11.73
C LYS A 8 27.96 -8.16 -11.75
N PHE A 9 27.00 -8.10 -10.83
CA PHE A 9 26.16 -6.92 -10.62
C PHE A 9 27.02 -5.68 -10.32
N LYS A 10 26.63 -4.53 -10.87
CA LYS A 10 27.33 -3.24 -10.71
C LYS A 10 26.70 -2.44 -9.58
N GLY A 11 27.51 -1.62 -8.90
CA GLY A 11 26.99 -0.61 -7.98
C GLY A 11 26.10 0.37 -8.74
N ARG A 12 24.88 0.60 -8.22
CA ARG A 12 23.93 1.58 -8.74
C ARG A 12 23.12 2.19 -7.59
N ALA A 13 22.70 3.44 -7.76
CA ALA A 13 21.82 4.15 -6.83
C ALA A 13 20.52 4.59 -7.54
N GLU A 14 19.60 5.23 -6.80
CA GLU A 14 18.43 5.94 -7.37
C GLU A 14 17.55 5.13 -8.34
N HIS A 15 17.51 3.81 -8.15
CA HIS A 15 16.63 2.88 -8.85
C HIS A 15 15.56 2.36 -7.88
N SER A 16 14.48 1.81 -8.42
CA SER A 16 13.55 0.99 -7.64
C SER A 16 13.89 -0.49 -7.79
N ALA A 17 13.48 -1.29 -6.80
CA ALA A 17 13.68 -2.75 -6.77
C ALA A 17 12.36 -3.53 -6.64
N PRO A 18 11.39 -3.33 -7.56
CA PRO A 18 10.08 -3.97 -7.52
C PRO A 18 10.16 -5.51 -7.58
N VAL A 19 9.20 -6.16 -6.94
CA VAL A 19 9.08 -7.63 -6.87
C VAL A 19 7.77 -8.06 -7.52
N ILE A 20 7.83 -8.98 -8.48
CA ILE A 20 6.65 -9.62 -9.07
C ILE A 20 6.86 -11.14 -9.05
N GLY A 21 6.03 -11.83 -8.27
CA GLY A 21 6.16 -13.26 -7.98
C GLY A 21 7.51 -13.59 -7.33
N GLY A 22 8.08 -14.74 -7.69
CA GLY A 22 9.37 -15.23 -7.17
C GLY A 22 10.61 -14.49 -7.70
N SER A 23 10.52 -13.20 -8.03
CA SER A 23 11.66 -12.43 -8.58
C SER A 23 11.59 -10.93 -8.31
N LEU A 24 12.77 -10.36 -8.04
CA LEU A 24 13.04 -8.92 -7.99
C LEU A 24 13.56 -8.44 -9.34
N TYR A 25 13.16 -7.25 -9.76
CA TYR A 25 13.55 -6.62 -11.02
C TYR A 25 14.27 -5.30 -10.74
N LEU A 26 15.25 -4.98 -11.59
CA LEU A 26 15.98 -3.71 -11.56
C LEU A 26 16.08 -3.13 -12.97
N TRP A 27 15.92 -1.82 -13.07
CA TRP A 27 16.09 -1.09 -14.31
C TRP A 27 16.84 0.22 -14.07
N ALA A 28 17.76 0.54 -14.97
CA ALA A 28 18.55 1.78 -14.94
C ALA A 28 19.13 2.10 -13.53
N GLY A 29 18.88 3.30 -13.00
CA GLY A 29 19.54 3.86 -11.82
C GLY A 29 20.87 4.53 -12.16
N ALA A 30 21.28 5.45 -11.28
CA ALA A 30 22.56 6.14 -11.36
C ALA A 30 23.72 5.14 -11.32
N GLN A 31 24.56 5.14 -12.36
CA GLN A 31 25.63 4.16 -12.61
C GLN A 31 26.86 4.86 -13.20
N THR A 32 28.06 4.38 -12.85
CA THR A 32 29.34 5.01 -13.25
C THR A 32 29.63 4.99 -14.75
N ASP A 33 28.98 4.10 -15.51
CA ASP A 33 29.14 3.98 -16.97
C ASP A 33 27.93 4.48 -17.77
N LEU A 34 26.90 5.01 -17.10
CA LEU A 34 25.74 5.64 -17.73
C LEU A 34 26.08 7.07 -18.15
N PRO A 35 26.03 7.43 -19.45
CA PRO A 35 26.43 8.77 -19.90
C PRO A 35 25.53 9.88 -19.33
N ALA A 36 26.16 10.88 -18.70
CA ALA A 36 25.53 12.08 -18.18
C ALA A 36 25.17 13.07 -19.31
N VAL A 37 24.30 12.65 -20.23
CA VAL A 37 23.72 13.44 -21.32
C VAL A 37 22.23 13.13 -21.44
N HIS A 38 21.45 14.02 -22.05
CA HIS A 38 20.00 13.85 -22.26
C HIS A 38 19.64 12.48 -22.84
N ASP A 39 20.20 12.16 -24.02
CA ASP A 39 20.01 10.90 -24.71
C ASP A 39 21.24 10.59 -25.59
N SER A 40 21.55 9.31 -25.79
CA SER A 40 22.59 8.86 -26.71
C SER A 40 22.44 7.36 -27.04
N PRO A 41 22.97 6.87 -28.17
CA PRO A 41 22.98 5.44 -28.49
C PRO A 41 23.63 4.57 -27.39
N GLN A 42 24.67 5.07 -26.72
CA GLN A 42 25.30 4.39 -25.58
C GLN A 42 24.38 4.32 -24.37
N LYS A 43 23.71 5.43 -24.01
CA LYS A 43 22.76 5.48 -22.90
C LYS A 43 21.57 4.55 -23.14
N ARG A 44 20.95 4.62 -24.33
CA ARG A 44 19.87 3.70 -24.76
C ARG A 44 20.30 2.22 -24.71
N LYS A 45 21.56 1.92 -25.08
CA LYS A 45 22.10 0.55 -25.00
C LYS A 45 22.18 0.04 -23.56
N LEU A 46 22.51 0.90 -22.59
CA LEU A 46 22.55 0.54 -21.16
C LEU A 46 21.16 0.46 -20.51
N THR A 47 20.21 1.29 -20.95
CA THR A 47 18.83 1.31 -20.41
C THR A 47 17.88 0.35 -21.13
N SER A 48 18.30 -0.28 -22.23
CA SER A 48 17.54 -1.32 -22.93
C SER A 48 17.47 -2.66 -22.20
N THR A 49 18.23 -2.86 -21.12
CA THR A 49 18.23 -4.08 -20.31
C THR A 49 17.59 -3.90 -18.94
N VAL A 50 16.93 -4.96 -18.47
CA VAL A 50 16.38 -5.10 -17.12
C VAL A 50 17.09 -6.29 -16.46
N GLU A 51 17.72 -6.06 -15.31
CA GLU A 51 18.24 -7.13 -14.49
C GLU A 51 17.13 -7.78 -13.67
N LYS A 52 17.23 -9.11 -13.50
CA LYS A 52 16.26 -9.89 -12.73
C LYS A 52 17.00 -10.80 -11.76
N PHE A 53 16.54 -10.83 -10.51
CA PHE A 53 17.06 -11.72 -9.46
C PHE A 53 15.99 -12.75 -9.10
N TYR A 54 16.30 -14.04 -9.30
CA TYR A 54 15.40 -15.14 -9.01
C TYR A 54 15.60 -15.65 -7.58
N PHE A 55 14.61 -15.46 -6.70
CA PHE A 55 14.71 -15.90 -5.30
C PHE A 55 14.94 -17.42 -5.17
N SER A 56 14.33 -18.20 -6.07
CA SER A 56 14.42 -19.68 -6.10
C SER A 56 15.83 -20.24 -6.42
N SER A 57 16.76 -19.41 -6.89
CA SER A 57 18.14 -19.82 -7.19
C SER A 57 19.22 -18.87 -6.66
N ALA A 58 18.83 -17.72 -6.11
CA ALA A 58 19.72 -16.61 -5.75
C ALA A 58 20.65 -16.15 -6.90
N ARG A 59 20.17 -16.21 -8.15
CA ARG A 59 20.94 -15.83 -9.35
C ARG A 59 20.37 -14.58 -10.04
N TRP A 60 21.29 -13.77 -10.56
CA TRP A 60 21.01 -12.67 -11.48
C TRP A 60 20.98 -13.13 -12.93
N SER A 61 20.11 -12.52 -13.71
CA SER A 61 20.11 -12.49 -15.18
C SER A 61 19.95 -11.05 -15.68
N SER A 62 20.25 -10.82 -16.95
CA SER A 62 19.96 -9.58 -17.66
C SER A 62 19.09 -9.91 -18.88
N HIS A 63 17.99 -9.18 -19.03
CA HIS A 63 17.01 -9.37 -20.10
C HIS A 63 16.96 -8.12 -20.99
N LEU A 64 17.09 -8.31 -22.30
CA LEU A 64 16.86 -7.24 -23.28
C LEU A 64 15.35 -6.96 -23.37
N THR A 65 14.99 -5.68 -23.33
CA THR A 65 13.60 -5.21 -23.44
C THR A 65 13.23 -4.82 -24.87
N ARG A 66 11.91 -4.76 -25.13
CA ARG A 66 11.31 -4.35 -26.40
C ARG A 66 10.63 -2.98 -26.25
N GLY A 67 10.50 -2.25 -27.36
CA GLY A 67 9.98 -0.87 -27.33
C GLY A 67 11.04 0.13 -26.86
N THR A 68 10.59 1.30 -26.40
CA THR A 68 11.47 2.40 -25.96
C THR A 68 11.40 2.54 -24.43
N PRO A 69 12.48 2.26 -23.68
CA PRO A 69 12.54 2.57 -22.26
C PRO A 69 12.45 4.07 -22.00
N PRO A 70 11.89 4.52 -20.86
CA PRO A 70 11.79 5.94 -20.54
C PRO A 70 13.16 6.60 -20.35
N LEU A 71 13.21 7.92 -20.55
CA LEU A 71 14.43 8.73 -20.39
C LEU A 71 14.65 9.20 -18.94
N GLY A 72 13.62 9.21 -18.09
CA GLY A 72 13.76 9.31 -16.64
C GLY A 72 14.35 8.01 -16.08
N VAL A 73 15.67 7.99 -15.89
CA VAL A 73 16.48 6.78 -15.64
C VAL A 73 16.98 6.65 -14.20
N ALA A 74 16.85 7.71 -13.40
CA ALA A 74 17.20 7.73 -11.98
C ALA A 74 16.17 8.56 -11.20
N GLY A 75 15.91 8.23 -9.94
CA GLY A 75 14.95 8.92 -9.08
C GLY A 75 13.51 8.88 -9.59
N TYR A 76 13.15 7.92 -10.44
CA TYR A 76 11.77 7.69 -10.87
C TYR A 76 10.94 7.07 -9.74
N SER A 77 9.63 7.36 -9.70
CA SER A 77 8.70 6.64 -8.83
C SER A 77 8.29 5.32 -9.48
N CYS A 78 8.02 4.27 -8.68
CA CYS A 78 7.74 2.94 -9.20
C CYS A 78 6.75 2.16 -8.34
N THR A 79 5.86 1.39 -8.97
CA THR A 79 5.01 0.37 -8.31
C THR A 79 4.79 -0.84 -9.22
N THR A 80 4.23 -1.91 -8.67
CA THR A 80 3.87 -3.14 -9.37
C THR A 80 2.34 -3.32 -9.40
N PHE A 81 1.79 -3.69 -10.55
CA PHE A 81 0.39 -4.12 -10.62
C PHE A 81 0.20 -5.22 -11.66
N HIS A 82 -0.43 -6.32 -11.26
CA HIS A 82 -0.45 -7.59 -11.99
C HIS A 82 0.94 -7.99 -12.53
N SER A 83 1.08 -8.25 -13.84
CA SER A 83 2.34 -8.60 -14.51
C SER A 83 3.19 -7.40 -14.94
N ASN A 84 2.80 -6.17 -14.60
CA ASN A 84 3.41 -4.94 -15.06
C ASN A 84 4.15 -4.20 -13.93
N ILE A 85 5.30 -3.64 -14.25
CA ILE A 85 6.00 -2.65 -13.41
C ILE A 85 5.75 -1.28 -14.02
N TYR A 86 5.29 -0.33 -13.22
CA TYR A 86 5.00 1.03 -13.65
C TYR A 86 6.11 1.97 -13.18
N TYR A 87 6.51 2.88 -14.07
CA TYR A 87 7.60 3.84 -13.89
C TYR A 87 7.06 5.23 -14.22
N TYR A 88 7.14 6.14 -13.26
CA TYR A 88 6.67 7.51 -13.39
C TYR A 88 7.80 8.51 -13.14
N ALA A 89 7.86 9.54 -13.98
CA ALA A 89 8.78 10.67 -13.85
C ALA A 89 10.27 10.25 -13.80
N GLY A 90 11.09 10.95 -13.01
CA GLY A 90 12.51 10.68 -12.82
C GLY A 90 13.44 11.66 -13.53
N GLY A 91 14.64 11.81 -12.99
CA GLY A 91 15.75 12.53 -13.61
C GLY A 91 16.42 11.69 -14.68
N CYS A 92 16.89 12.32 -15.76
CA CYS A 92 17.62 11.58 -16.80
C CYS A 92 19.14 11.53 -16.59
N GLY A 93 19.68 12.11 -15.52
CA GLY A 93 21.10 12.00 -15.17
C GLY A 93 22.04 12.98 -15.88
N HIS A 94 21.51 14.07 -16.44
CA HIS A 94 22.28 15.30 -16.70
C HIS A 94 21.47 16.49 -16.19
N ASP A 95 22.16 17.46 -15.61
CA ASP A 95 21.62 18.72 -15.09
C ASP A 95 20.32 18.52 -14.28
N ASP A 96 19.43 19.51 -14.28
CA ASP A 96 18.08 19.41 -13.71
C ASP A 96 17.05 18.92 -14.75
N CYS A 97 17.43 17.97 -15.60
CA CYS A 97 16.53 17.44 -16.63
C CYS A 97 15.70 16.25 -16.11
N TYR A 98 14.52 16.56 -15.59
CA TYR A 98 13.50 15.61 -15.11
C TYR A 98 12.38 15.39 -16.14
N TYR A 99 11.60 14.32 -15.94
CA TYR A 99 10.42 13.95 -16.73
C TYR A 99 9.17 13.86 -15.85
N ASN A 100 8.00 13.71 -16.48
CA ASN A 100 6.74 13.30 -15.83
C ASN A 100 5.89 12.33 -16.68
N SER A 101 6.50 11.67 -17.67
CA SER A 101 5.84 10.58 -18.41
C SER A 101 5.55 9.37 -17.50
N LEU A 102 4.44 8.68 -17.77
CA LEU A 102 4.08 7.39 -17.16
C LEU A 102 4.30 6.27 -18.17
N ASN A 103 5.01 5.21 -17.77
CA ASN A 103 5.40 4.11 -18.64
C ASN A 103 5.26 2.78 -17.88
N ALA A 104 4.90 1.70 -18.59
CA ALA A 104 4.82 0.36 -18.03
C ALA A 104 5.80 -0.59 -18.73
N LEU A 105 6.40 -1.49 -17.96
CA LEU A 105 7.15 -2.65 -18.42
C LEU A 105 6.35 -3.91 -18.13
N ASN A 106 5.89 -4.59 -19.17
CA ASN A 106 5.25 -5.91 -19.02
C ASN A 106 6.33 -6.98 -18.79
N THR A 107 6.32 -7.61 -17.61
CA THR A 107 7.41 -8.53 -17.19
C THR A 107 7.37 -9.91 -17.83
N LEU A 108 6.24 -10.30 -18.44
CA LEU A 108 6.10 -11.55 -19.20
C LEU A 108 6.75 -11.44 -20.59
N THR A 109 6.55 -10.32 -21.29
CA THR A 109 7.08 -10.09 -22.64
C THR A 109 8.38 -9.28 -22.67
N MET A 110 8.76 -8.66 -21.54
CA MET A 110 9.83 -7.65 -21.42
C MET A 110 9.63 -6.46 -22.36
N SER A 111 8.38 -6.00 -22.54
CA SER A 111 8.04 -4.91 -23.45
C SER A 111 7.65 -3.63 -22.70
N TRP A 112 8.14 -2.49 -23.18
CA TRP A 112 7.78 -1.15 -22.73
C TRP A 112 6.55 -0.60 -23.47
N THR A 113 5.68 0.06 -22.73
CA THR A 113 4.54 0.83 -23.24
C THR A 113 4.51 2.18 -22.54
N GLN A 114 4.46 3.27 -23.31
CA GLN A 114 4.17 4.60 -22.74
C GLN A 114 2.66 4.74 -22.55
N LEU A 115 2.26 5.11 -21.33
CA LEU A 115 0.87 5.28 -20.92
C LEU A 115 0.46 6.76 -20.84
N HIS A 116 1.42 7.63 -20.52
CA HIS A 116 1.27 9.08 -20.62
C HIS A 116 2.59 9.69 -21.12
N PRO A 117 2.57 10.58 -22.12
CA PRO A 117 3.77 11.31 -22.57
C PRO A 117 4.23 12.30 -21.50
N ASN A 118 5.37 12.96 -21.76
CA ASN A 118 5.77 14.12 -20.95
C ASN A 118 4.78 15.28 -21.17
N ASP A 119 4.46 15.98 -20.08
CA ASP A 119 3.36 16.93 -19.98
C ASP A 119 3.86 18.25 -19.38
N GLU A 120 3.83 19.31 -20.20
CA GLU A 120 4.31 20.64 -19.78
C GLU A 120 3.34 21.36 -18.83
N SER A 121 2.11 20.86 -18.67
CA SER A 121 1.12 21.40 -17.71
C SER A 121 1.32 20.88 -16.29
N ARG A 122 2.16 19.85 -16.09
CA ARG A 122 2.45 19.21 -14.80
C ARG A 122 3.92 19.33 -14.44
N MET A 123 4.28 19.09 -13.18
CA MET A 123 5.66 19.25 -12.75
C MET A 123 6.54 18.06 -13.19
N LYS A 124 7.69 18.36 -13.81
CA LYS A 124 8.74 17.37 -14.11
C LYS A 124 9.61 17.21 -12.87
N LYS A 125 9.77 15.96 -12.40
CA LYS A 125 10.26 15.70 -11.04
C LYS A 125 10.90 14.32 -10.90
N GLY A 126 11.53 14.08 -9.76
CA GLY A 126 11.95 12.77 -9.27
C GLY A 126 11.72 12.66 -7.77
N PHE A 127 12.09 11.52 -7.20
CA PHE A 127 12.06 11.23 -5.75
C PHE A 127 10.68 11.41 -5.09
N GLY A 128 9.60 11.22 -5.87
CA GLY A 128 8.21 11.21 -5.39
C GLY A 128 7.71 9.80 -5.07
N GLY A 129 6.57 9.72 -4.37
CA GLY A 129 5.89 8.46 -4.08
C GLY A 129 5.05 7.95 -5.26
N MET A 130 4.85 6.63 -5.32
CA MET A 130 3.89 5.98 -6.21
C MET A 130 3.37 4.70 -5.57
N LEU A 131 2.06 4.45 -5.62
CA LEU A 131 1.46 3.16 -5.28
C LEU A 131 0.39 2.77 -6.31
N SER A 132 0.04 1.49 -6.30
CA SER A 132 -1.14 0.92 -6.95
C SER A 132 -2.21 0.64 -5.89
N LEU A 133 -3.46 0.99 -6.17
CA LEU A 133 -4.60 0.79 -5.28
C LEU A 133 -5.86 0.44 -6.06
N GLU A 134 -6.72 -0.38 -5.48
CA GLU A 134 -8.11 -0.57 -5.92
C GLU A 134 -9.00 0.39 -5.13
N PHE A 135 -9.92 1.07 -5.80
CA PHE A 135 -10.97 1.88 -5.18
C PHE A 135 -12.27 1.72 -5.97
N ASP A 136 -13.38 1.40 -5.29
CA ASP A 136 -14.69 1.08 -5.88
C ASP A 136 -14.61 0.11 -7.09
N GLY A 137 -13.83 -0.97 -6.94
CA GLY A 137 -13.64 -1.99 -7.99
C GLY A 137 -12.88 -1.50 -9.22
N THR A 138 -12.18 -0.37 -9.10
CA THR A 138 -11.42 0.27 -10.18
C THR A 138 -9.96 0.42 -9.78
N ASP A 139 -9.06 0.02 -10.67
CA ASP A 139 -7.62 0.05 -10.42
C ASP A 139 -7.01 1.42 -10.74
N TYR A 140 -6.17 1.91 -9.83
CA TYR A 140 -5.49 3.19 -9.96
C TYR A 140 -4.00 3.12 -9.62
N LEU A 141 -3.24 4.03 -10.22
CA LEU A 141 -1.90 4.42 -9.76
C LEU A 141 -2.01 5.80 -9.13
N PHE A 142 -1.66 5.93 -7.85
CA PHE A 142 -1.53 7.22 -7.16
C PHE A 142 -0.07 7.62 -7.13
N MET A 143 0.24 8.82 -7.61
CA MET A 143 1.59 9.40 -7.67
C MET A 143 1.60 10.71 -6.89
N VAL A 144 2.54 10.87 -5.95
CA VAL A 144 2.52 11.98 -4.98
C VAL A 144 3.88 12.65 -4.81
N GLY A 145 3.86 13.98 -4.93
CA GLY A 145 4.98 14.86 -4.60
C GLY A 145 6.23 14.66 -5.44
N GLY A 146 7.39 14.91 -4.82
CA GLY A 146 8.73 14.84 -5.42
C GLY A 146 9.45 16.20 -5.48
N ILE A 147 10.63 16.20 -6.07
CA ILE A 147 11.48 17.39 -6.30
C ILE A 147 11.86 17.50 -7.77
N GLY A 148 11.94 18.71 -8.33
CA GLY A 148 12.32 18.91 -9.73
C GLY A 148 12.33 20.37 -10.17
N THR A 149 12.23 20.58 -11.49
CA THR A 149 12.15 21.91 -12.10
C THR A 149 10.82 22.60 -11.79
N THR A 150 10.85 23.91 -11.56
CA THR A 150 9.65 24.76 -11.46
C THR A 150 8.67 24.48 -12.61
N PRO A 151 7.40 24.13 -12.34
CA PRO A 151 6.43 23.84 -13.39
C PRO A 151 6.04 25.12 -14.14
N ALA A 152 5.73 24.98 -15.44
CA ALA A 152 5.24 26.09 -16.26
C ALA A 152 3.84 26.57 -15.84
N VAL A 153 3.03 25.67 -15.25
CA VAL A 153 1.71 25.94 -14.67
C VAL A 153 1.71 25.51 -13.20
N LYS A 154 1.43 26.44 -12.28
CA LYS A 154 1.21 26.11 -10.86
C LYS A 154 -0.28 25.91 -10.59
N HIS A 155 -0.69 24.67 -10.35
CA HIS A 155 -2.06 24.34 -9.93
C HIS A 155 -2.28 24.75 -8.46
N LEU A 156 -3.30 25.57 -8.20
CA LEU A 156 -3.50 26.22 -6.89
C LEU A 156 -3.80 25.23 -5.74
N GLN A 157 -4.23 24.00 -6.03
CA GLN A 157 -4.41 22.98 -5.00
C GLN A 157 -3.10 22.35 -4.49
N PHE A 158 -1.96 22.63 -5.13
CA PHE A 158 -0.66 22.04 -4.79
C PHE A 158 0.35 23.09 -4.32
N GLN A 159 1.20 22.67 -3.39
CA GLN A 159 2.31 23.43 -2.82
C GLN A 159 3.57 23.25 -3.69
N TYR A 160 4.40 24.29 -3.74
CA TYR A 160 5.56 24.40 -4.64
C TYR A 160 6.67 25.20 -3.97
N ASP A 161 7.37 24.57 -3.04
CA ASP A 161 8.38 25.19 -2.18
C ASP A 161 9.76 25.16 -2.84
N GLN A 162 10.35 26.32 -3.09
CA GLN A 162 11.67 26.41 -3.73
C GLN A 162 12.79 26.16 -2.72
N VAL A 163 13.68 25.23 -3.03
CA VAL A 163 14.89 24.94 -2.25
C VAL A 163 16.09 25.75 -2.75
N LYS A 164 17.16 25.83 -1.94
CA LYS A 164 18.31 26.72 -2.17
C LYS A 164 19.08 26.51 -3.48
N ASP A 165 18.97 25.32 -4.09
CA ASP A 165 19.58 25.00 -5.38
C ASP A 165 18.72 25.41 -6.59
N GLY A 166 17.54 26.01 -6.35
CA GLY A 166 16.64 26.51 -7.39
C GLY A 166 15.53 25.53 -7.77
N ARG A 167 15.66 24.24 -7.44
CA ARG A 167 14.60 23.24 -7.60
C ARG A 167 13.41 23.53 -6.70
N VAL A 168 12.30 22.88 -7.00
CA VAL A 168 11.03 22.97 -6.26
C VAL A 168 10.69 21.61 -5.68
N LEU A 169 10.25 21.59 -4.41
CA LEU A 169 9.52 20.48 -3.79
C LEU A 169 8.03 20.67 -4.02
N THR A 170 7.28 19.59 -4.20
CA THR A 170 5.82 19.65 -4.33
C THR A 170 5.09 18.55 -3.58
N ASN A 171 3.81 18.79 -3.28
CA ASN A 171 2.84 17.79 -2.84
C ASN A 171 1.84 17.39 -3.97
N GLU A 172 2.14 17.71 -5.24
CA GLU A 172 1.31 17.38 -6.41
C GLU A 172 0.87 15.91 -6.41
N GLN A 173 -0.45 15.70 -6.36
CA GLN A 173 -1.10 14.40 -6.32
C GLN A 173 -1.80 14.12 -7.65
N LEU A 174 -1.58 12.94 -8.21
CA LEU A 174 -2.06 12.53 -9.52
C LEU A 174 -2.58 11.09 -9.44
N LEU A 175 -3.75 10.84 -10.05
CA LEU A 175 -4.42 9.54 -10.01
C LEU A 175 -4.63 9.04 -11.45
N TYR A 176 -3.96 7.96 -11.84
CA TYR A 176 -4.12 7.33 -13.16
C TYR A 176 -5.05 6.12 -13.08
N ASN A 177 -6.18 6.17 -13.78
CA ASN A 177 -7.12 5.07 -13.91
C ASN A 177 -6.58 4.03 -14.90
N LEU A 178 -6.39 2.80 -14.44
CA LEU A 178 -5.79 1.72 -15.24
C LEU A 178 -6.79 1.07 -16.21
N SER A 179 -8.09 1.09 -15.90
CA SER A 179 -9.15 0.50 -16.73
C SER A 179 -9.40 1.28 -18.02
N ASN A 180 -9.39 2.62 -17.92
CA ASN A 180 -9.71 3.56 -19.01
C ASN A 180 -8.48 4.34 -19.52
N GLY A 181 -7.32 4.18 -18.88
CA GLY A 181 -6.05 4.76 -19.31
C GLY A 181 -5.90 6.28 -19.15
N GLY A 182 -6.69 6.91 -18.26
CA GLY A 182 -6.75 8.36 -18.08
C GLY A 182 -6.16 8.86 -16.75
N LEU A 183 -5.47 10.00 -16.79
CA LEU A 183 -4.93 10.68 -15.59
C LEU A 183 -5.93 11.75 -15.08
N GLY A 184 -6.58 11.46 -13.96
CA GLY A 184 -7.45 12.39 -13.24
C GLY A 184 -6.70 13.22 -12.18
N GLN A 185 -7.39 14.23 -11.65
CA GLN A 185 -7.02 14.97 -10.45
C GLN A 185 -8.13 14.78 -9.41
N GLU A 186 -7.77 14.47 -8.16
CA GLU A 186 -8.72 14.57 -7.06
C GLU A 186 -8.87 16.05 -6.65
N GLY A 187 -10.10 16.48 -6.36
CA GLY A 187 -10.38 17.86 -5.94
C GLY A 187 -11.71 18.45 -6.44
N GLN A 188 -12.30 17.91 -7.51
CA GLN A 188 -13.64 18.34 -7.95
C GLN A 188 -14.74 17.63 -7.16
N GLN A 189 -15.25 18.30 -6.13
CA GLN A 189 -16.52 17.94 -5.50
C GLN A 189 -17.64 18.04 -6.55
N GLN A 190 -18.34 16.94 -6.80
CA GLN A 190 -19.52 16.95 -7.66
C GLN A 190 -20.69 17.64 -6.95
N GLN A 191 -20.82 18.95 -7.12
CA GLN A 191 -22.12 19.60 -6.95
C GLN A 191 -23.02 19.15 -8.10
N GLY A 192 -23.96 18.27 -7.79
CA GLY A 192 -24.83 17.67 -8.79
C GLY A 192 -25.87 18.64 -9.37
N ASN A 193 -26.29 18.39 -10.60
CA ASN A 193 -27.63 18.75 -11.06
C ASN A 193 -28.11 17.80 -12.17
N GLN A 194 -29.43 17.76 -12.36
CA GLN A 194 -30.13 16.81 -13.25
C GLN A 194 -30.36 17.36 -14.68
N PRO A 195 -30.83 16.54 -15.65
CA PRO A 195 -30.44 16.69 -17.05
C PRO A 195 -31.37 17.54 -17.94
N GLY A 196 -30.80 17.96 -19.07
CA GLY A 196 -31.39 18.71 -20.19
C GLY A 196 -30.28 19.49 -20.91
N VAL A 197 -30.28 19.70 -22.23
CA VAL A 197 -31.28 19.42 -23.28
C VAL A 197 -30.52 18.94 -24.54
N GLU A 198 -31.20 18.23 -25.45
CA GLU A 198 -30.66 17.86 -26.77
C GLU A 198 -30.48 19.07 -27.69
N GLU A 199 -29.41 19.14 -28.48
CA GLU A 199 -29.44 19.90 -29.74
C GLU A 199 -28.55 19.25 -30.82
N GLN A 200 -29.09 19.11 -32.03
CA GLN A 200 -28.40 18.56 -33.20
C GLN A 200 -27.92 19.70 -34.10
N GLY A 201 -26.74 19.57 -34.71
CA GLY A 201 -26.18 20.59 -35.61
C GLY A 201 -25.22 20.02 -36.66
N GLU A 202 -25.74 19.55 -37.79
CA GLU A 202 -24.93 19.34 -38.98
C GLU A 202 -24.61 20.69 -39.67
N ARG A 203 -23.37 20.91 -40.15
CA ARG A 203 -23.02 20.86 -41.60
C ARG A 203 -21.67 21.51 -41.97
N GLN A 204 -20.84 20.69 -42.62
CA GLN A 204 -20.15 20.92 -43.90
C GLN A 204 -19.50 22.29 -44.23
N SER A 205 -18.17 22.23 -44.34
CA SER A 205 -17.38 22.51 -45.57
C SER A 205 -17.35 23.90 -46.22
N GLN A 206 -16.12 24.42 -46.42
CA GLN A 206 -15.69 25.06 -47.67
C GLN A 206 -14.17 24.93 -47.88
N GLU A 207 -13.71 24.89 -49.14
CA GLU A 207 -12.32 24.61 -49.53
C GLU A 207 -11.71 25.67 -50.47
N GLN A 208 -10.39 25.88 -50.37
CA GLN A 208 -9.47 26.29 -51.46
C GLN A 208 -9.68 27.69 -52.14
N PRO A 209 -8.80 28.20 -53.04
CA PRO A 209 -7.71 27.62 -53.87
C PRO A 209 -6.26 27.89 -53.35
N THR A 210 -5.17 27.15 -53.65
CA THR A 210 -4.48 26.67 -54.90
C THR A 210 -3.88 27.80 -55.79
N LEU A 211 -2.71 27.73 -56.47
CA LEU A 211 -1.69 26.69 -56.86
C LEU A 211 -0.29 27.42 -57.09
N PRO A 212 0.68 26.93 -57.93
CA PRO A 212 1.76 25.94 -57.78
C PRO A 212 3.17 26.61 -57.52
N ASP A 213 4.40 26.13 -57.84
CA ASP A 213 4.94 24.97 -58.61
C ASP A 213 6.45 24.62 -58.35
N GLN A 214 6.89 23.46 -58.90
CA GLN A 214 8.22 22.98 -59.40
C GLN A 214 9.60 23.51 -58.89
N GLY A 215 10.54 22.57 -58.64
CA GLY A 215 12.01 22.78 -58.61
C GLY A 215 12.83 21.53 -58.21
N GLN A 216 13.87 21.15 -58.98
CA GLN A 216 14.60 19.86 -58.87
C GLN A 216 15.85 19.86 -57.95
N GLN A 217 16.31 18.66 -57.57
CA GLN A 217 17.64 18.35 -56.98
C GLN A 217 18.77 18.32 -58.05
N PRO A 218 20.02 17.93 -57.73
CA PRO A 218 21.01 18.50 -56.79
C PRO A 218 22.36 18.81 -57.51
N SER A 219 23.42 19.17 -56.77
CA SER A 219 24.79 19.21 -57.30
C SER A 219 25.86 18.85 -56.26
N GLN A 220 27.07 18.49 -56.73
CA GLN A 220 28.12 17.78 -55.98
C GLN A 220 29.33 18.64 -55.57
N GLU A 221 30.09 18.10 -54.61
CA GLU A 221 31.56 18.05 -54.47
C GLU A 221 32.45 19.21 -54.98
N GLY A 222 33.36 19.65 -54.10
CA GLY A 222 34.49 20.51 -54.40
C GLY A 222 35.62 20.25 -53.39
N ASP A 223 36.55 19.36 -53.75
CA ASP A 223 37.76 19.02 -52.99
C ASP A 223 38.80 20.16 -53.08
N HIS A 224 39.73 20.29 -52.12
CA HIS A 224 41.12 20.80 -52.29
C HIS A 224 41.92 20.70 -50.97
N GLN A 225 43.25 20.56 -51.09
CA GLN A 225 44.19 20.20 -49.99
C GLN A 225 45.28 21.27 -49.74
N GLU A 226 46.26 20.90 -48.90
CA GLU A 226 47.54 21.55 -48.55
C GLU A 226 47.50 22.68 -47.48
N GLY A 227 48.46 22.76 -46.54
CA GLY A 227 49.53 21.78 -46.21
C GLY A 227 50.57 22.27 -45.17
N GLY A 228 51.20 21.32 -44.45
CA GLY A 228 52.38 21.53 -43.58
C GLY A 228 52.15 22.17 -42.19
N SER A 229 53.05 22.06 -41.19
CA SER A 229 54.25 21.21 -41.01
C SER A 229 54.85 21.35 -39.60
N GLY A 230 55.53 20.32 -39.06
CA GLY A 230 56.29 20.35 -37.79
C GLY A 230 55.59 19.57 -36.65
N GLU A 231 55.97 18.33 -36.32
CA GLU A 231 57.17 17.89 -35.54
C GLU A 231 57.15 18.39 -34.08
N LYS A 232 56.80 17.55 -33.10
CA LYS A 232 57.51 16.39 -32.49
C LYS A 232 58.56 16.78 -31.45
N ASN A 233 58.42 16.20 -30.25
CA ASN A 233 59.51 15.60 -29.49
C ASN A 233 58.93 14.67 -28.41
N ASP A 234 59.43 13.44 -28.37
CA ASP A 234 59.10 12.42 -27.37
C ASP A 234 60.22 12.36 -26.32
N HIS A 235 59.90 12.06 -25.05
CA HIS A 235 60.81 11.26 -24.21
C HIS A 235 60.14 10.64 -22.99
N GLU A 236 60.42 9.35 -22.76
CA GLU A 236 60.07 8.63 -21.54
C GLU A 236 61.11 8.86 -20.43
N THR A 237 60.69 8.75 -19.17
CA THR A 237 61.40 7.92 -18.16
C THR A 237 60.47 7.60 -16.97
N ALA A 238 60.78 6.55 -16.21
CA ALA A 238 59.98 6.05 -15.08
C ALA A 238 60.82 5.91 -13.79
N THR A 239 60.23 5.31 -12.74
CA THR A 239 60.67 5.29 -11.32
C THR A 239 60.38 6.61 -10.57
N ASP A 240 60.13 6.63 -9.25
CA ASP A 240 60.33 5.57 -8.24
C ASP A 240 59.16 5.48 -7.22
N ALA A 241 59.18 4.50 -6.30
CA ALA A 241 58.08 4.20 -5.37
C ALA A 241 58.44 4.42 -3.88
N VAL A 242 57.47 4.90 -3.08
CA VAL A 242 57.58 5.04 -1.61
C VAL A 242 56.24 4.68 -0.94
N LEU A 243 56.30 4.05 0.24
CA LEU A 243 55.14 3.68 1.09
C LEU A 243 55.19 4.38 2.46
N CYS A 244 54.00 4.65 3.03
CA CYS A 244 53.74 5.03 4.44
C CYS A 244 54.29 6.43 4.88
N THR A 245 53.79 7.11 5.93
CA THR A 245 52.92 6.69 7.07
C THR A 245 52.08 7.88 7.62
N GLU A 246 50.96 7.59 8.30
CA GLU A 246 50.30 8.45 9.33
C GLU A 246 51.27 8.79 10.50
N PRO A 247 51.04 9.79 11.41
CA PRO A 247 49.72 10.29 11.88
C PRO A 247 49.54 11.78 12.28
N SER A 248 48.26 12.19 12.42
CA SER A 248 47.66 13.05 13.48
C SER A 248 48.42 14.25 14.10
N SER A 249 47.86 15.48 14.02
CA SER A 249 47.13 16.12 15.16
C SER A 249 46.83 17.64 15.04
N ASN A 250 45.59 17.99 15.44
CA ASN A 250 45.01 19.26 15.94
C ASN A 250 45.75 20.62 15.82
N TYR A 251 45.00 21.64 15.39
CA TYR A 251 44.73 22.84 16.22
C TYR A 251 43.30 23.36 15.99
N THR A 252 42.69 23.93 17.03
CA THR A 252 41.24 24.25 17.11
C THR A 252 40.94 25.74 17.16
N ASN A 253 39.83 26.22 16.58
CA ASN A 253 38.67 26.63 17.40
C ASN A 253 37.35 26.92 16.66
N SER A 254 36.24 26.81 17.39
CA SER A 254 35.00 27.60 17.27
C SER A 254 34.32 27.74 15.89
N VAL A 255 33.53 26.72 15.51
CA VAL A 255 32.20 26.97 14.94
C VAL A 255 31.17 26.53 15.98
N VAL A 256 30.27 27.42 16.38
CA VAL A 256 29.18 27.09 17.30
C VAL A 256 28.15 26.27 16.53
N TYR A 257 28.06 24.97 16.83
CA TYR A 257 26.92 24.16 16.42
C TYR A 257 25.69 24.60 17.21
N THR A 258 24.95 25.58 16.66
CA THR A 258 23.54 25.73 16.99
C THR A 258 22.82 24.50 16.44
N ASN A 259 22.74 23.44 17.23
CA ASN A 259 21.87 22.30 16.97
C ASN A 259 20.43 22.81 16.93
N VAL A 260 19.96 23.15 15.73
CA VAL A 260 18.54 23.04 15.43
C VAL A 260 18.27 21.54 15.35
N GLU A 261 18.00 20.94 16.51
CA GLU A 261 17.54 19.56 16.58
C GLU A 261 16.25 19.49 15.76
N LYS A 262 16.35 18.90 14.58
CA LYS A 262 15.19 18.66 13.72
C LYS A 262 14.33 17.65 14.45
N SER A 263 13.26 18.14 15.06
CA SER A 263 12.32 17.34 15.85
C SER A 263 11.90 16.13 15.02
N MET A 264 12.23 14.94 15.51
CA MET A 264 11.78 13.70 14.87
C MET A 264 10.39 13.42 15.39
N ASP A 265 9.43 13.34 14.48
CA ASP A 265 8.07 12.98 14.82
C ASP A 265 7.94 11.46 14.95
N TYR A 266 7.37 11.04 16.08
CA TYR A 266 7.11 9.65 16.46
C TYR A 266 5.61 9.41 16.46
N ALA A 267 5.23 8.22 16.01
CA ALA A 267 3.87 7.72 16.07
C ALA A 267 3.65 7.01 17.41
N GLY A 268 2.71 7.50 18.21
CA GLY A 268 2.13 6.76 19.33
C GLY A 268 0.78 6.17 18.92
N LEU A 269 0.42 5.00 19.41
CA LEU A 269 -0.84 4.34 19.08
C LEU A 269 -1.40 3.61 20.31
N VAL A 270 -2.71 3.77 20.54
CA VAL A 270 -3.43 3.06 21.61
C VAL A 270 -4.22 1.91 21.00
N TYR A 271 -4.02 0.68 21.49
CA TYR A 271 -4.85 -0.48 21.14
C TYR A 271 -5.49 -1.11 22.38
N TYR A 272 -6.51 -1.93 22.13
CA TYR A 272 -7.50 -2.32 23.11
C TYR A 272 -7.83 -3.81 23.01
N GLU A 273 -7.68 -4.55 24.11
CA GLU A 273 -7.94 -5.99 24.20
C GLU A 273 -8.94 -6.28 25.32
N GLU A 274 -9.91 -7.17 25.06
CA GLU A 274 -10.97 -7.51 26.03
C GLU A 274 -10.51 -8.64 26.97
N GLU A 275 -10.17 -8.32 28.23
CA GLU A 275 -9.70 -9.30 29.22
C GLU A 275 -10.80 -9.63 30.25
N GLY A 276 -11.89 -10.23 29.75
CA GLY A 276 -13.01 -10.71 30.56
C GLY A 276 -13.83 -9.57 31.19
N VAL A 277 -13.52 -9.25 32.46
CA VAL A 277 -14.19 -8.14 33.20
C VAL A 277 -13.40 -6.84 33.16
N GLU A 278 -12.14 -6.88 32.71
CA GLU A 278 -11.32 -5.69 32.47
C GLU A 278 -11.18 -5.41 30.96
N ASP A 279 -10.71 -4.22 30.66
CA ASP A 279 -10.20 -3.82 29.36
C ASP A 279 -8.71 -3.54 29.47
N LEU A 280 -7.89 -4.27 28.73
CA LEU A 280 -6.48 -3.99 28.63
C LEU A 280 -6.28 -2.88 27.60
N VAL A 281 -5.77 -1.74 28.05
CA VAL A 281 -5.39 -0.60 27.22
C VAL A 281 -3.87 -0.56 27.08
N THR A 282 -3.39 -0.71 25.86
CA THR A 282 -1.96 -0.66 25.56
C THR A 282 -1.63 0.57 24.74
N PHE A 283 -0.78 1.45 25.27
CA PHE A 283 -0.14 2.50 24.48
C PHE A 283 1.28 2.08 24.09
N THR A 284 1.65 2.31 22.84
CA THR A 284 2.95 1.92 22.27
C THR A 284 3.42 2.97 21.27
N ALA A 285 4.74 3.10 21.04
CA ALA A 285 5.28 4.12 20.15
C ALA A 285 6.40 3.61 19.21
N ALA A 286 6.53 4.26 18.04
CA ALA A 286 7.46 3.91 16.98
C ALA A 286 7.87 5.12 16.11
N LYS A 287 9.02 5.04 15.42
CA LYS A 287 9.40 5.98 14.33
C LYS A 287 8.58 5.82 13.03
N LYS A 288 7.75 4.78 12.92
CA LYS A 288 6.99 4.43 11.70
C LYS A 288 5.62 3.89 12.06
N LEU A 289 4.58 4.70 11.84
CA LEU A 289 3.18 4.34 12.11
C LEU A 289 2.79 3.01 11.44
N GLU A 290 3.06 2.86 10.14
CA GLU A 290 2.71 1.63 9.41
C GLU A 290 3.38 0.35 9.96
N ALA A 291 4.64 0.44 10.40
CA ALA A 291 5.32 -0.71 11.01
C ALA A 291 4.68 -1.08 12.36
N LEU A 292 4.22 -0.08 13.12
CA LEU A 292 3.52 -0.28 14.38
C LEU A 292 2.11 -0.86 14.17
N ILE A 293 1.37 -0.35 13.18
CA ILE A 293 0.06 -0.88 12.76
C ILE A 293 0.19 -2.33 12.28
N GLN A 294 1.19 -2.66 11.46
CA GLN A 294 1.43 -4.02 10.99
C GLN A 294 1.82 -4.96 12.15
N PHE A 295 2.67 -4.51 13.07
CA PHE A 295 3.02 -5.28 14.27
C PHE A 295 1.78 -5.59 15.13
N ILE A 296 0.92 -4.59 15.40
CA ILE A 296 -0.31 -4.78 16.18
C ILE A 296 -1.28 -5.71 15.45
N LYS A 297 -1.50 -5.54 14.13
CA LYS A 297 -2.34 -6.44 13.33
C LYS A 297 -1.84 -7.90 13.29
N TRP A 298 -0.54 -8.13 13.52
CA TRP A 298 0.08 -9.45 13.47
C TRP A 298 0.11 -10.15 14.84
N GLU A 299 0.72 -9.56 15.88
CA GLU A 299 0.75 -10.15 17.23
C GLU A 299 -0.62 -10.05 17.93
N HIS A 300 -1.24 -8.88 17.84
CA HIS A 300 -2.45 -8.50 18.57
C HIS A 300 -3.66 -8.45 17.62
N SER A 301 -3.82 -9.49 16.78
CA SER A 301 -4.79 -9.51 15.66
C SER A 301 -6.27 -9.32 16.05
N GLN A 302 -6.62 -9.55 17.32
CA GLN A 302 -7.98 -9.33 17.86
C GLN A 302 -8.16 -7.96 18.52
N ALA A 303 -7.08 -7.18 18.67
CA ALA A 303 -7.12 -5.90 19.35
C ALA A 303 -7.84 -4.84 18.50
N LYS A 304 -8.73 -4.08 19.15
CA LYS A 304 -9.32 -2.89 18.54
C LYS A 304 -8.30 -1.77 18.56
N VAL A 305 -7.78 -1.43 17.39
CA VAL A 305 -6.92 -0.23 17.20
C VAL A 305 -7.75 1.02 17.52
N GLY A 306 -7.23 1.85 18.41
CA GLY A 306 -7.74 3.18 18.75
C GLY A 306 -7.05 4.28 17.94
N PRO A 307 -7.15 5.56 18.37
CA PRO A 307 -6.49 6.66 17.68
C PRO A 307 -4.97 6.54 17.78
N ASP A 308 -4.29 6.87 16.69
CA ASP A 308 -2.88 7.22 16.68
C ASP A 308 -2.69 8.70 17.04
N ILE A 309 -1.46 9.04 17.42
CA ILE A 309 -0.99 10.40 17.70
C ILE A 309 0.41 10.58 17.11
N THR A 310 0.74 11.80 16.73
CA THR A 310 2.10 12.20 16.39
C THR A 310 2.67 13.09 17.50
N PHE A 311 3.90 12.84 17.92
CA PHE A 311 4.58 13.64 18.94
C PHE A 311 6.10 13.66 18.70
N SER A 312 6.76 14.76 19.08
CA SER A 312 8.22 14.84 19.14
C SER A 312 8.70 14.75 20.60
N PHE A 313 9.80 14.02 20.87
CA PHE A 313 10.41 13.97 22.21
C PHE A 313 11.09 15.31 22.57
N LYS A 314 11.05 15.66 23.85
CA LYS A 314 11.78 16.78 24.49
C LYS A 314 12.74 16.29 25.59
N ASN A 315 12.38 15.20 26.25
CA ASN A 315 13.22 14.45 27.19
C ASN A 315 13.61 13.09 26.57
N ASP A 316 14.49 12.32 27.22
CA ASP A 316 14.87 10.97 26.79
C ASP A 316 13.76 9.91 26.99
N TYR A 317 12.64 10.31 27.58
CA TYR A 317 11.43 9.50 27.76
C TYR A 317 10.17 10.36 27.66
N ILE A 318 9.05 9.70 27.36
CA ILE A 318 7.70 10.23 27.60
C ILE A 318 7.05 9.48 28.77
N GLU A 319 6.16 10.16 29.48
CA GLU A 319 5.40 9.60 30.61
C GLU A 319 3.91 9.87 30.45
N LEU A 320 3.09 8.85 30.74
CA LEU A 320 1.64 8.94 30.70
C LEU A 320 1.15 9.38 32.08
N ASN A 321 0.67 10.62 32.20
CA ASN A 321 0.20 11.15 33.47
C ASN A 321 -1.26 10.71 33.76
N LEU A 322 -1.40 9.56 34.43
CA LEU A 322 -2.68 9.03 34.94
C LEU A 322 -3.17 9.74 36.23
N THR A 323 -2.56 10.86 36.63
CA THR A 323 -2.96 11.67 37.81
C THR A 323 -3.46 13.07 37.44
N ALA A 324 -3.52 13.39 36.14
CA ALA A 324 -3.99 14.67 35.64
C ALA A 324 -5.48 14.91 35.93
N GLU A 325 -5.85 16.18 36.16
CA GLU A 325 -7.23 16.58 36.42
C GLU A 325 -8.14 16.29 35.21
N GLN A 326 -9.23 15.55 35.46
CA GLN A 326 -10.20 15.17 34.45
C GLN A 326 -11.35 16.20 34.37
N LYS A 327 -11.77 16.53 33.14
CA LYS A 327 -12.91 17.43 32.90
C LYS A 327 -14.27 16.73 32.97
N GLU A 328 -14.29 15.44 32.70
CA GLU A 328 -15.50 14.61 32.67
C GLU A 328 -15.52 13.68 33.88
N LEU A 329 -16.74 13.30 34.30
CA LEU A 329 -16.92 12.38 35.42
C LEU A 329 -16.52 10.96 34.98
N PHE A 330 -15.56 10.36 35.68
CA PHE A 330 -15.16 8.95 35.50
C PHE A 330 -15.61 8.07 36.70
N THR A 331 -16.63 8.51 37.43
CA THR A 331 -17.13 7.85 38.65
C THR A 331 -17.41 6.36 38.41
N GLY A 332 -16.88 5.50 39.29
CA GLY A 332 -17.00 4.05 39.23
C GLY A 332 -16.06 3.34 38.23
N TRP A 333 -15.27 4.09 37.43
CA TRP A 333 -14.17 3.55 36.65
C TRP A 333 -12.85 3.59 37.43
N THR A 334 -12.02 2.58 37.25
CA THR A 334 -10.65 2.48 37.78
C THR A 334 -9.68 2.26 36.63
N LEU A 335 -8.64 3.09 36.55
CA LEU A 335 -7.52 2.91 35.64
C LEU A 335 -6.29 2.56 36.47
N LYS A 336 -5.61 1.47 36.13
CA LYS A 336 -4.44 0.97 36.87
C LYS A 336 -3.28 0.69 35.92
N PRO A 337 -2.18 1.46 35.97
CA PRO A 337 -1.00 1.15 35.19
C PRO A 337 -0.34 -0.14 35.69
N HIS A 338 0.21 -0.95 34.79
CA HIS A 338 0.97 -2.16 35.17
C HIS A 338 2.43 -1.84 35.52
N THR A 339 2.86 -0.59 35.38
CA THR A 339 4.21 -0.12 35.72
C THR A 339 4.14 1.36 36.11
N GLU A 340 4.73 1.70 37.26
CA GLU A 340 4.85 3.07 37.77
C GLU A 340 6.34 3.41 37.94
N PRO A 341 6.84 4.52 37.39
CA PRO A 341 6.17 5.47 36.49
C PRO A 341 5.87 4.88 35.10
N CYS A 342 4.80 5.38 34.46
CA CYS A 342 4.25 4.82 33.21
C CYS A 342 4.97 5.39 31.96
N ARG A 343 6.19 4.91 31.68
CA ARG A 343 7.14 5.55 30.74
C ARG A 343 7.50 4.73 29.50
N LEU A 344 7.68 5.43 28.36
CA LEU A 344 8.38 4.93 27.18
C LEU A 344 9.68 5.73 26.96
N HIS A 345 10.84 5.07 26.99
CA HIS A 345 12.12 5.71 26.66
C HIS A 345 12.33 5.84 25.16
N GLN A 346 12.82 7.00 24.70
CA GLN A 346 13.13 7.28 23.30
C GLN A 346 14.05 6.20 22.71
N LYS A 347 15.12 5.81 23.42
CA LYS A 347 16.05 4.75 22.98
C LYS A 347 15.34 3.41 22.66
N ALA A 348 14.25 3.07 23.35
CA ALA A 348 13.51 1.85 23.07
C ALA A 348 12.61 2.03 21.83
N VAL A 349 11.95 3.18 21.70
CA VAL A 349 11.15 3.56 20.52
C VAL A 349 12.02 3.61 19.25
N ASP A 350 13.25 4.10 19.39
CA ASP A 350 14.28 4.14 18.35
C ASP A 350 14.71 2.77 17.84
N SER A 351 14.71 1.76 18.71
CA SER A 351 15.15 0.39 18.39
C SER A 351 14.08 -0.48 17.73
N PHE A 352 12.82 -0.02 17.66
CA PHE A 352 11.75 -0.79 17.02
C PHE A 352 11.98 -0.87 15.50
N GLY A 353 12.15 -2.11 15.01
CA GLY A 353 12.55 -2.41 13.64
C GLY A 353 13.95 -3.04 13.54
N ASP A 354 14.78 -2.94 14.58
CA ASP A 354 16.00 -3.74 14.71
C ASP A 354 15.67 -5.20 15.09
N LYS A 355 16.58 -6.13 14.78
CA LYS A 355 16.33 -7.58 14.89
C LYS A 355 15.85 -7.98 16.29
N GLY A 356 14.64 -8.53 16.38
CA GLY A 356 14.04 -9.05 17.61
C GLY A 356 13.51 -7.99 18.59
N HIS A 357 13.56 -6.71 18.25
CA HIS A 357 13.13 -5.62 19.13
C HIS A 357 11.64 -5.32 18.93
N HIS A 358 10.84 -5.62 19.95
CA HIS A 358 9.42 -5.29 20.02
C HIS A 358 9.25 -3.80 20.39
N PRO A 359 8.15 -3.13 20.00
CA PRO A 359 7.95 -1.73 20.35
C PRO A 359 7.68 -1.61 21.87
N PRO A 360 8.17 -0.55 22.54
CA PRO A 360 7.96 -0.38 23.97
C PRO A 360 6.52 0.02 24.24
N ARG A 361 5.94 -0.55 25.31
CA ARG A 361 4.51 -0.43 25.63
C ARG A 361 4.24 -0.10 27.10
N CYS A 362 3.25 0.76 27.32
CA CYS A 362 2.62 1.03 28.60
C CYS A 362 1.28 0.29 28.64
N LEU A 363 1.08 -0.55 29.66
CA LEU A 363 -0.13 -1.34 29.88
C LEU A 363 -0.96 -0.71 31.01
N ILE A 364 -2.26 -0.53 30.77
CA ILE A 364 -3.21 0.04 31.71
C ILE A 364 -4.45 -0.87 31.75
N SER A 365 -4.72 -1.48 32.90
CA SER A 365 -6.02 -2.12 33.16
C SER A 365 -7.08 -1.03 33.33
N VAL A 366 -8.20 -1.14 32.62
CA VAL A 366 -9.38 -0.29 32.79
C VAL A 366 -10.55 -1.16 33.24
N TYR A 367 -11.08 -0.87 34.43
CA TYR A 367 -12.17 -1.60 35.06
C TYR A 367 -13.36 -0.69 35.34
N GLY A 368 -14.56 -1.11 34.93
CA GLY A 368 -15.82 -0.44 35.26
C GLY A 368 -16.59 -1.23 36.31
N SER A 369 -16.88 -0.60 37.45
CA SER A 369 -17.79 -1.17 38.45
C SER A 369 -19.26 -1.15 37.96
N PRO A 370 -20.20 -1.88 38.61
CA PRO A 370 -21.61 -1.88 38.22
C PRO A 370 -22.26 -0.49 38.26
N ASP A 371 -21.86 0.36 39.20
CA ASP A 371 -22.36 1.73 39.38
C ASP A 371 -21.56 2.79 38.59
N ALA A 372 -20.73 2.36 37.63
CA ALA A 372 -19.92 3.26 36.80
C ALA A 372 -20.77 4.06 35.81
N VAL A 373 -20.29 5.27 35.46
CA VAL A 373 -20.94 6.08 34.42
C VAL A 373 -20.92 5.34 33.06
N PRO A 374 -21.96 5.47 32.20
CA PRO A 374 -22.12 4.61 31.02
C PRO A 374 -20.97 4.67 30.01
N THR A 375 -20.29 5.81 29.90
CA THR A 375 -19.06 5.97 29.13
C THR A 375 -17.94 6.58 29.97
N LEU A 376 -16.71 6.14 29.69
CA LEU A 376 -15.47 6.69 30.21
C LEU A 376 -14.81 7.52 29.12
N HIS A 377 -14.57 8.79 29.41
CA HIS A 377 -13.79 9.71 28.59
C HIS A 377 -12.63 10.19 29.47
N TYR A 378 -11.46 9.56 29.34
CA TYR A 378 -10.32 9.79 30.23
C TYR A 378 -9.12 10.35 29.46
N SER A 379 -8.71 11.56 29.80
CA SER A 379 -7.59 12.28 29.18
C SER A 379 -6.28 12.03 29.93
N ILE A 380 -5.28 11.48 29.24
CA ILE A 380 -3.92 11.24 29.75
C ILE A 380 -2.96 12.18 29.00
N PRO A 381 -2.53 13.29 29.61
CA PRO A 381 -1.45 14.11 29.06
C PRO A 381 -0.16 13.30 28.96
N LEU A 382 0.59 13.52 27.88
CA LEU A 382 1.96 13.04 27.73
C LEU A 382 2.93 14.10 28.27
N GLU A 383 3.76 13.69 29.22
CA GLU A 383 4.92 14.47 29.66
C GLU A 383 6.16 14.05 28.89
N GLY A 384 7.17 14.92 28.80
CA GLY A 384 8.42 14.66 28.06
C GLY A 384 8.34 14.88 26.55
N VAL A 385 7.20 15.36 26.03
CA VAL A 385 7.02 15.78 24.63
C VAL A 385 7.38 17.25 24.39
N ALA A 386 7.69 17.60 23.14
CA ALA A 386 8.01 18.97 22.70
C ALA A 386 6.77 19.87 22.72
N ASP A 387 5.75 19.48 21.96
CA ASP A 387 4.42 20.09 21.92
C ASP A 387 3.44 19.27 22.78
N PRO A 388 2.52 19.89 23.55
CA PRO A 388 1.60 19.15 24.42
C PRO A 388 0.64 18.25 23.64
N VAL A 389 0.68 16.94 23.94
CA VAL A 389 -0.23 15.93 23.37
C VAL A 389 -0.98 15.22 24.50
N THR A 390 -2.26 14.91 24.27
CA THR A 390 -3.12 14.21 25.23
C THR A 390 -3.76 13.01 24.56
N LEU A 391 -3.53 11.82 25.13
CA LEU A 391 -4.22 10.58 24.77
C LEU A 391 -5.62 10.59 25.40
N ASN A 392 -6.63 10.09 24.69
CA ASN A 392 -7.99 9.97 25.23
C ASN A 392 -8.44 8.50 25.18
N ILE A 393 -8.58 7.88 26.35
CA ILE A 393 -9.18 6.56 26.48
C ILE A 393 -10.69 6.72 26.44
N HIS A 394 -11.33 6.04 25.48
CA HIS A 394 -12.77 5.95 25.37
C HIS A 394 -13.25 4.53 25.66
N ARG A 395 -14.19 4.39 26.61
CA ARG A 395 -14.89 3.12 26.90
C ARG A 395 -16.37 3.32 27.15
N ALA A 396 -17.12 2.22 27.02
CA ALA A 396 -18.51 2.10 27.42
C ALA A 396 -18.62 0.91 28.38
N GLN A 397 -19.51 1.00 29.36
CA GLN A 397 -19.75 -0.08 30.32
C GLN A 397 -20.27 -1.34 29.57
N ARG A 398 -19.74 -2.54 29.88
CA ARG A 398 -20.29 -3.79 29.34
C ARG A 398 -21.67 -4.04 29.95
N ASN A 399 -22.70 -4.18 29.11
CA ASN A 399 -24.13 -4.25 29.50
C ASN A 399 -24.59 -3.04 30.34
N PRO A 400 -24.61 -1.82 29.75
CA PRO A 400 -25.10 -0.65 30.48
C PRO A 400 -26.59 -0.83 30.79
N PRO A 401 -27.09 -0.35 31.94
CA PRO A 401 -28.53 -0.28 32.18
C PRO A 401 -29.19 0.56 31.07
N PRO A 402 -30.43 0.22 30.64
CA PRO A 402 -31.07 0.89 29.51
C PRO A 402 -31.18 2.40 29.77
N PRO A 403 -30.91 3.25 28.76
CA PRO A 403 -30.87 4.69 28.95
C PRO A 403 -32.22 5.19 29.45
N SER A 404 -32.22 5.86 30.60
CA SER A 404 -33.42 6.37 31.25
C SER A 404 -34.01 7.54 30.47
N THR A 405 -34.86 7.24 29.49
CA THR A 405 -35.65 8.22 28.74
C THR A 405 -36.77 8.78 29.60
N ASP A 406 -36.43 9.62 30.58
CA ASP A 406 -37.41 10.33 31.43
C ASP A 406 -37.15 11.85 31.43
N PRO A 407 -37.71 12.58 30.43
CA PRO A 407 -37.52 14.01 30.29
C PRO A 407 -38.56 14.81 31.11
N THR A 408 -38.63 14.59 32.43
CA THR A 408 -39.61 15.31 33.28
C THR A 408 -39.05 15.89 34.58
N THR A 409 -38.87 17.22 34.55
CA THR A 409 -39.25 18.20 35.58
C THR A 409 -39.62 17.68 36.98
N SER A 410 -38.87 18.12 37.98
CA SER A 410 -39.18 17.93 39.40
C SER A 410 -40.53 18.53 39.83
N SER A 411 -41.46 17.72 40.36
CA SER A 411 -42.16 17.97 41.65
C SER A 411 -43.17 16.87 42.05
N SER A 412 -43.51 16.84 43.34
CA SER A 412 -44.81 16.40 43.89
C SER A 412 -45.15 14.89 43.93
N SER A 413 -44.83 14.29 45.08
CA SER A 413 -45.41 13.08 45.71
C SER A 413 -46.92 12.83 45.56
N SER A 414 -47.34 11.56 45.45
CA SER A 414 -48.20 10.87 46.45
C SER A 414 -48.55 9.41 46.05
N ASN A 415 -49.16 8.64 46.97
CA ASN A 415 -49.40 7.19 46.86
C ASN A 415 -50.71 6.83 46.10
N VAL A 416 -50.79 5.59 45.59
CA VAL A 416 -51.96 4.68 45.74
C VAL A 416 -51.55 3.22 45.39
N VAL A 417 -52.38 2.24 45.75
CA VAL A 417 -52.12 0.78 45.72
C VAL A 417 -53.15 0.08 44.78
N HIS A 418 -53.03 -1.24 44.56
CA HIS A 418 -53.94 -2.16 43.81
C HIS A 418 -53.75 -2.20 42.27
N GLU A 419 -53.88 -3.34 41.55
CA GLU A 419 -54.10 -4.75 41.95
C GLU A 419 -53.70 -5.74 40.81
N SER A 420 -53.65 -7.03 41.12
CA SER A 420 -53.38 -8.21 40.27
C SER A 420 -54.11 -8.27 38.92
N THR A 421 -53.51 -8.97 37.94
CA THR A 421 -53.99 -10.29 37.43
C THR A 421 -53.09 -10.83 36.28
N SER A 422 -52.97 -12.15 36.19
CA SER A 422 -52.20 -12.90 35.18
C SER A 422 -52.95 -13.20 33.88
N VAL A 423 -52.24 -13.25 32.74
CA VAL A 423 -52.59 -14.16 31.61
C VAL A 423 -51.33 -14.76 30.99
N SER A 424 -51.49 -15.85 30.21
CA SER A 424 -50.43 -16.68 29.63
C SER A 424 -50.37 -16.56 28.10
N SER A 425 -49.29 -17.10 27.50
CA SER A 425 -49.04 -17.22 26.05
C SER A 425 -48.65 -15.90 25.34
N THR A 426 -47.83 -15.89 24.29
CA THR A 426 -47.27 -16.99 23.49
C THR A 426 -45.73 -17.01 23.50
N GLY A 427 -45.13 -18.11 23.02
CA GLY A 427 -43.69 -18.21 22.81
C GLY A 427 -43.23 -17.31 21.65
N GLY A 428 -42.75 -16.10 21.98
CA GLY A 428 -42.02 -15.27 21.03
C GLY A 428 -40.66 -15.89 20.73
N ALA A 429 -40.48 -16.38 19.50
CA ALA A 429 -39.16 -16.79 19.03
C ALA A 429 -38.22 -15.58 19.09
N SER A 430 -36.99 -15.78 19.58
CA SER A 430 -35.93 -14.79 19.41
C SER A 430 -35.79 -14.46 17.92
N PRO A 431 -35.62 -13.19 17.53
CA PRO A 431 -35.33 -12.87 16.14
C PRO A 431 -34.03 -13.59 15.77
N SER A 432 -34.12 -14.58 14.87
CA SER A 432 -32.95 -15.31 14.40
C SER A 432 -31.99 -14.29 13.81
N ALA A 433 -30.83 -14.10 14.43
CA ALA A 433 -29.88 -13.08 14.01
C ALA A 433 -29.51 -13.31 12.54
N THR A 434 -29.98 -12.43 11.66
CA THR A 434 -29.76 -12.53 10.22
C THR A 434 -28.27 -12.36 9.96
N VAL A 435 -27.59 -13.48 9.69
CA VAL A 435 -26.13 -13.50 9.58
C VAL A 435 -25.71 -12.69 8.37
N ASP A 436 -24.81 -11.74 8.60
CA ASP A 436 -24.29 -10.83 7.59
C ASP A 436 -23.55 -11.62 6.51
N VAL A 437 -24.16 -11.68 5.32
CA VAL A 437 -23.64 -12.43 4.17
C VAL A 437 -22.24 -11.95 3.78
N ASN A 438 -21.89 -10.68 4.01
CA ASN A 438 -20.56 -10.18 3.67
C ASN A 438 -19.49 -10.67 4.66
N LYS A 439 -19.86 -10.94 5.93
CA LYS A 439 -18.98 -11.65 6.87
C LYS A 439 -18.79 -13.12 6.46
N VAL A 440 -19.86 -13.79 6.02
CA VAL A 440 -19.77 -15.17 5.50
C VAL A 440 -18.84 -15.23 4.29
N LYS A 441 -19.01 -14.35 3.30
CA LYS A 441 -18.10 -14.21 2.14
C LYS A 441 -16.65 -13.96 2.58
N LYS A 442 -16.41 -13.10 3.56
CA LYS A 442 -15.06 -12.81 4.08
C LYS A 442 -14.40 -14.06 4.64
N VAL A 443 -15.07 -14.80 5.53
CA VAL A 443 -14.52 -16.04 6.13
C VAL A 443 -14.24 -17.09 5.05
N ILE A 444 -15.11 -17.23 4.05
CA ILE A 444 -14.90 -18.11 2.89
C ILE A 444 -13.63 -17.72 2.12
N ASN A 445 -13.44 -16.44 1.83
CA ASN A 445 -12.27 -15.92 1.14
C ASN A 445 -10.98 -16.06 1.96
N ASP A 446 -11.01 -15.78 3.26
CA ASP A 446 -9.84 -15.88 4.15
C ASP A 446 -9.35 -17.33 4.26
N VAL A 447 -10.28 -18.30 4.39
CA VAL A 447 -9.95 -19.74 4.37
C VAL A 447 -9.43 -20.16 2.99
N LEU A 448 -10.06 -19.72 1.90
CA LEU A 448 -9.63 -20.04 0.52
C LEU A 448 -8.24 -19.47 0.20
N LEU A 449 -7.91 -18.29 0.75
CA LEU A 449 -6.60 -17.67 0.66
C LEU A 449 -5.55 -18.47 1.45
N SER A 450 -5.88 -18.95 2.66
CA SER A 450 -4.96 -19.77 3.46
C SER A 450 -4.59 -21.09 2.77
N HIS A 451 -5.53 -21.67 2.01
CA HIS A 451 -5.31 -22.90 1.23
C HIS A 451 -4.78 -22.67 -0.19
N TYR A 452 -4.59 -21.42 -0.62
CA TYR A 452 -4.28 -21.06 -2.01
C TYR A 452 -3.01 -21.74 -2.56
N ALA A 453 -1.95 -21.84 -1.76
CA ALA A 453 -0.71 -22.53 -2.13
C ALA A 453 -0.90 -24.05 -2.23
N ALA A 454 -1.74 -24.65 -1.38
CA ALA A 454 -2.05 -26.08 -1.42
C ALA A 454 -2.89 -26.43 -2.66
N LEU A 455 -3.90 -25.63 -2.97
CA LEU A 455 -4.74 -25.80 -4.18
C LEU A 455 -3.90 -25.66 -5.46
N ASN A 456 -3.00 -24.67 -5.54
CA ASN A 456 -2.08 -24.52 -6.67
C ASN A 456 -1.00 -25.63 -6.78
N SER A 457 -0.78 -26.41 -5.72
CA SER A 457 0.12 -27.58 -5.75
C SER A 457 -0.53 -28.84 -6.35
N LEU A 458 -1.85 -28.84 -6.60
CA LEU A 458 -2.58 -30.01 -7.07
C LEU A 458 -2.10 -30.51 -8.46
N PRO A 459 -2.23 -31.82 -8.76
CA PRO A 459 -1.68 -32.40 -9.99
C PRO A 459 -2.26 -31.81 -11.28
N LYS A 460 -1.49 -30.94 -11.94
CA LYS A 460 -1.91 -30.21 -13.18
C LYS A 460 -2.51 -31.09 -14.29
N LYS A 461 -2.14 -32.37 -14.38
CA LYS A 461 -2.74 -33.34 -15.32
C LYS A 461 -4.25 -33.60 -15.10
N SER A 462 -4.75 -33.37 -13.89
CA SER A 462 -6.16 -33.53 -13.51
C SER A 462 -6.92 -32.19 -13.46
N LEU A 463 -6.24 -31.06 -13.64
CA LEU A 463 -6.85 -29.73 -13.67
C LEU A 463 -7.88 -29.59 -14.79
N THR A 464 -7.61 -30.13 -15.98
CA THR A 464 -8.58 -30.20 -17.09
C THR A 464 -9.84 -30.99 -16.72
N GLY A 465 -9.73 -31.96 -15.80
CA GLY A 465 -10.89 -32.64 -15.23
C GLY A 465 -11.74 -31.71 -14.37
N LEU A 466 -11.11 -30.98 -13.44
CA LEU A 466 -11.78 -30.00 -12.58
C LEU A 466 -12.46 -28.89 -13.39
N VAL A 467 -11.71 -28.29 -14.32
CA VAL A 467 -12.16 -27.17 -15.15
C VAL A 467 -13.42 -27.54 -15.95
N ASN A 468 -13.49 -28.75 -16.51
CA ASN A 468 -14.70 -29.22 -17.19
C ASN A 468 -15.90 -29.41 -16.22
N GLN A 469 -15.68 -29.76 -14.95
CA GLN A 469 -16.74 -29.82 -13.94
C GLN A 469 -17.21 -28.42 -13.52
N LEU A 470 -16.28 -27.51 -13.22
CA LEU A 470 -16.58 -26.11 -12.88
C LEU A 470 -17.35 -25.41 -14.01
N TYR A 471 -16.96 -25.63 -15.27
CA TYR A 471 -17.68 -25.10 -16.44
C TYR A 471 -19.09 -25.73 -16.57
N THR A 472 -19.23 -27.03 -16.30
CA THR A 472 -20.54 -27.70 -16.30
C THR A 472 -21.46 -27.14 -15.19
N ALA A 473 -20.89 -26.81 -14.03
CA ALA A 473 -21.56 -26.11 -12.93
C ALA A 473 -21.78 -24.60 -13.19
N LYS A 474 -21.27 -24.05 -14.31
CA LYS A 474 -21.30 -22.61 -14.66
C LYS A 474 -20.57 -21.70 -13.66
N LEU A 475 -19.61 -22.25 -12.94
CA LEU A 475 -18.76 -21.54 -11.97
C LEU A 475 -17.57 -20.84 -12.64
N ILE A 476 -17.26 -21.21 -13.88
CA ILE A 476 -16.24 -20.57 -14.72
C ILE A 476 -16.73 -20.32 -16.14
N SER A 477 -16.13 -19.34 -16.79
CA SER A 477 -16.35 -18.92 -18.18
C SER A 477 -15.79 -19.92 -19.21
N ASN A 478 -16.09 -19.69 -20.48
CA ASN A 478 -15.53 -20.47 -21.58
C ASN A 478 -14.03 -20.20 -21.74
N GLU A 479 -13.63 -18.96 -21.46
CA GLU A 479 -12.27 -18.43 -21.56
C GLU A 479 -11.33 -19.17 -20.59
N VAL A 480 -11.70 -19.25 -19.30
CA VAL A 480 -10.97 -20.01 -18.28
C VAL A 480 -10.99 -21.52 -18.54
N ARG A 481 -11.97 -22.03 -19.32
CA ARG A 481 -11.96 -23.43 -19.78
C ARG A 481 -10.89 -23.69 -20.83
N GLU A 482 -10.69 -22.78 -21.78
CA GLU A 482 -9.70 -22.95 -22.87
C GLU A 482 -8.26 -22.69 -22.39
N THR A 483 -8.04 -21.79 -21.43
CA THR A 483 -6.74 -21.56 -20.78
C THR A 483 -6.79 -21.92 -19.28
N PRO A 484 -6.72 -23.21 -18.92
CA PRO A 484 -6.99 -23.65 -17.55
C PRO A 484 -5.84 -23.37 -16.56
N SER A 485 -6.04 -22.45 -15.62
CA SER A 485 -5.29 -22.35 -14.36
C SER A 485 -6.18 -22.51 -13.13
N MET A 486 -5.55 -22.87 -11.99
CA MET A 486 -6.24 -22.92 -10.68
C MET A 486 -6.47 -21.50 -10.13
N GLU A 487 -5.63 -20.55 -10.50
CA GLU A 487 -5.71 -19.13 -10.13
C GLU A 487 -6.99 -18.50 -10.69
N GLU A 488 -7.19 -18.56 -12.01
CA GLU A 488 -8.39 -18.04 -12.68
C GLU A 488 -9.68 -18.75 -12.20
N CYS A 489 -9.64 -20.07 -11.96
CA CYS A 489 -10.78 -20.81 -11.40
C CYS A 489 -11.17 -20.37 -9.98
N ILE A 490 -10.20 -19.93 -9.17
CA ILE A 490 -10.43 -19.42 -7.82
C ILE A 490 -10.91 -17.97 -7.87
N ASP A 491 -10.36 -17.16 -8.76
CA ASP A 491 -10.73 -15.74 -8.85
C ASP A 491 -12.11 -15.55 -9.51
N GLU A 492 -12.50 -16.40 -10.47
CA GLU A 492 -13.86 -16.40 -11.02
C GLU A 492 -14.89 -16.92 -10.00
N PHE A 493 -14.52 -17.87 -9.13
CA PHE A 493 -15.33 -18.27 -7.97
C PHE A 493 -15.52 -17.12 -6.97
N LYS A 494 -14.47 -16.35 -6.66
CA LYS A 494 -14.56 -15.14 -5.79
C LYS A 494 -15.42 -14.05 -6.43
N ALA A 495 -15.25 -13.80 -7.73
CA ALA A 495 -15.99 -12.78 -8.47
C ALA A 495 -17.50 -13.10 -8.44
N SER A 496 -17.88 -14.33 -8.79
CA SER A 496 -19.27 -14.79 -8.71
C SER A 496 -19.84 -14.79 -7.28
N LEU A 497 -19.05 -15.19 -6.27
CA LEU A 497 -19.41 -15.12 -4.85
C LEU A 497 -19.70 -13.67 -4.38
N SER A 498 -19.00 -12.67 -4.93
CA SER A 498 -19.15 -11.27 -4.52
C SER A 498 -20.57 -10.72 -4.73
N PHE A 499 -21.25 -11.13 -5.81
CA PHE A 499 -22.58 -10.64 -6.20
C PHE A 499 -23.74 -11.23 -5.39
N MET A 500 -23.49 -12.28 -4.61
CA MET A 500 -24.52 -13.02 -3.88
C MET A 500 -25.09 -12.20 -2.71
N ARG A 501 -26.39 -12.34 -2.44
CA ARG A 501 -27.12 -11.47 -1.50
C ARG A 501 -27.74 -12.22 -0.33
N GLU A 502 -27.80 -13.55 -0.39
CA GLU A 502 -28.34 -14.42 0.64
C GLU A 502 -27.34 -15.52 1.00
N VAL A 503 -27.37 -16.01 2.24
CA VAL A 503 -26.48 -17.11 2.69
C VAL A 503 -26.75 -18.40 1.91
N SER A 504 -28.02 -18.66 1.57
CA SER A 504 -28.49 -19.77 0.72
C SER A 504 -27.74 -19.85 -0.62
N GLN A 505 -27.56 -18.72 -1.29
CA GLN A 505 -26.82 -18.62 -2.55
C GLN A 505 -25.34 -18.95 -2.36
N VAL A 506 -24.76 -18.46 -1.25
CA VAL A 506 -23.36 -18.69 -0.89
C VAL A 506 -23.11 -20.16 -0.53
N GLU A 507 -24.04 -20.81 0.17
CA GLU A 507 -24.03 -22.25 0.47
C GLU A 507 -24.10 -23.08 -0.83
N GLU A 508 -25.04 -22.76 -1.73
CA GLU A 508 -25.17 -23.45 -3.03
C GLU A 508 -23.89 -23.30 -3.87
N HIS A 509 -23.33 -22.08 -3.98
CA HIS A 509 -22.12 -21.80 -4.74
C HIS A 509 -20.91 -22.57 -4.21
N CYS A 510 -20.72 -22.57 -2.89
CA CYS A 510 -19.67 -23.35 -2.23
C CYS A 510 -19.88 -24.86 -2.47
N GLN A 511 -21.13 -25.35 -2.40
CA GLN A 511 -21.44 -26.74 -2.66
C GLN A 511 -21.10 -27.14 -4.11
N GLN A 512 -21.49 -26.35 -5.10
CA GLN A 512 -21.21 -26.62 -6.51
C GLN A 512 -19.69 -26.64 -6.80
N PHE A 513 -18.94 -25.72 -6.18
CA PHE A 513 -17.48 -25.66 -6.29
C PHE A 513 -16.80 -26.90 -5.70
N LEU A 514 -17.14 -27.26 -4.45
CA LEU A 514 -16.59 -28.45 -3.80
C LEU A 514 -16.96 -29.74 -4.54
N SER A 515 -18.21 -29.87 -4.98
CA SER A 515 -18.69 -31.04 -5.74
C SER A 515 -17.91 -31.23 -7.05
N SER A 516 -17.52 -30.13 -7.71
CA SER A 516 -16.68 -30.16 -8.92
C SER A 516 -15.27 -30.71 -8.64
N PHE A 517 -14.69 -30.43 -7.48
CA PHE A 517 -13.43 -31.05 -7.05
C PHE A 517 -13.61 -32.53 -6.66
N VAL A 518 -14.72 -32.91 -6.00
CA VAL A 518 -14.98 -34.30 -5.63
C VAL A 518 -15.16 -35.20 -6.87
N ALA A 519 -15.84 -34.72 -7.91
CA ALA A 519 -16.04 -35.44 -9.17
C ALA A 519 -14.72 -35.87 -9.86
N VAL A 520 -13.64 -35.10 -9.68
CA VAL A 520 -12.28 -35.42 -10.19
C VAL A 520 -11.58 -36.53 -9.41
N ARG A 521 -12.03 -36.80 -8.17
CA ARG A 521 -11.52 -37.83 -7.25
C ARG A 521 -10.05 -37.59 -6.84
N GLY A 522 -9.44 -38.56 -6.19
CA GLY A 522 -8.03 -38.54 -5.80
C GLY A 522 -7.69 -37.38 -4.85
N SER A 523 -6.67 -36.59 -5.20
CA SER A 523 -6.25 -35.43 -4.41
C SER A 523 -7.26 -34.29 -4.42
N TYR A 524 -8.04 -34.14 -5.49
CA TYR A 524 -9.02 -33.04 -5.61
C TYR A 524 -10.20 -33.26 -4.66
N ALA A 525 -10.73 -34.49 -4.56
CA ALA A 525 -11.76 -34.82 -3.58
C ALA A 525 -11.28 -34.65 -2.12
N LYS A 526 -10.01 -34.96 -1.84
CA LYS A 526 -9.43 -34.71 -0.50
C LYS A 526 -9.29 -33.22 -0.19
N ALA A 527 -8.88 -32.41 -1.17
CA ALA A 527 -8.82 -30.95 -1.03
C ALA A 527 -10.22 -30.35 -0.82
N ALA A 528 -11.24 -30.83 -1.54
CA ALA A 528 -12.63 -30.42 -1.37
C ALA A 528 -13.14 -30.66 0.05
N LYS A 529 -12.96 -31.90 0.57
CA LYS A 529 -13.40 -32.23 1.92
C LYS A 529 -12.70 -31.37 2.98
N PHE A 530 -11.39 -31.19 2.88
CA PHE A 530 -10.64 -30.36 3.83
C PHE A 530 -11.06 -28.88 3.78
N LEU A 531 -11.26 -28.32 2.58
CA LEU A 531 -11.70 -26.94 2.38
C LEU A 531 -13.11 -26.72 2.93
N GLY A 532 -14.03 -27.67 2.70
CA GLY A 532 -15.39 -27.62 3.25
C GLY A 532 -15.43 -27.78 4.77
N GLU A 533 -14.61 -28.67 5.34
CA GLU A 533 -14.46 -28.82 6.80
C GLU A 533 -13.97 -27.53 7.46
N ASP A 534 -12.94 -26.87 6.90
CA ASP A 534 -12.45 -25.59 7.43
C ASP A 534 -13.45 -24.44 7.20
N TRP A 535 -14.20 -24.38 6.08
CA TRP A 535 -15.27 -23.39 5.89
C TRP A 535 -16.38 -23.51 6.94
N ILE A 536 -16.93 -24.71 7.15
CA ILE A 536 -17.97 -24.95 8.18
C ILE A 536 -17.43 -24.53 9.56
N LYS A 537 -16.21 -24.96 9.89
CA LYS A 537 -15.57 -24.74 11.19
C LYS A 537 -15.25 -23.27 11.46
N ALA A 538 -14.74 -22.53 10.47
CA ALA A 538 -14.46 -21.10 10.61
C ALA A 538 -15.76 -20.31 10.80
N ILE A 539 -16.77 -20.52 9.95
CA ILE A 539 -18.06 -19.83 10.03
C ILE A 539 -18.78 -20.12 11.36
N LYS A 540 -18.75 -21.37 11.84
CA LYS A 540 -19.34 -21.76 13.15
C LYS A 540 -18.57 -21.17 14.35
N ASN A 541 -17.27 -20.95 14.21
CA ASN A 541 -16.45 -20.35 15.27
C ASN A 541 -16.60 -18.83 15.34
N GLU A 542 -16.48 -18.14 14.19
CA GLU A 542 -16.46 -16.68 14.11
C GLU A 542 -17.85 -16.06 14.11
N LEU A 543 -18.79 -16.64 13.37
CA LEU A 543 -20.13 -16.06 13.14
C LEU A 543 -21.24 -16.77 13.93
N ARG A 544 -20.90 -17.84 14.68
CA ARG A 544 -21.84 -18.71 15.40
C ARG A 544 -22.98 -19.25 14.53
N PHE A 545 -22.71 -19.42 13.24
CA PHE A 545 -23.65 -19.87 12.23
C PHE A 545 -23.34 -21.29 11.76
N ASP A 546 -24.37 -22.09 11.51
CA ASP A 546 -24.25 -23.43 10.93
C ASP A 546 -24.40 -23.34 9.41
N PHE A 547 -23.26 -23.44 8.70
CA PHE A 547 -23.15 -23.31 7.25
C PHE A 547 -23.42 -24.65 6.54
N ASN A 548 -24.43 -24.68 5.68
CA ASN A 548 -25.10 -25.91 5.23
C ASN A 548 -24.51 -26.46 3.91
N ILE A 549 -23.25 -26.90 3.95
CA ILE A 549 -22.60 -27.61 2.84
C ILE A 549 -22.32 -29.08 3.18
N ASN A 550 -22.53 -29.97 2.22
CA ASN A 550 -22.26 -31.40 2.30
C ASN A 550 -20.85 -31.73 1.78
N ILE A 551 -19.99 -32.18 2.69
CA ILE A 551 -18.58 -32.53 2.46
C ILE A 551 -18.35 -34.01 2.08
N ASP A 552 -19.40 -34.83 2.04
CA ASP A 552 -19.37 -36.28 1.76
C ASP A 552 -20.26 -36.69 0.56
N ALA A 553 -20.49 -35.76 -0.38
CA ALA A 553 -21.30 -35.93 -1.59
C ALA A 553 -20.58 -36.70 -2.73
#